data_AF-D3FAW9-F1
#
_entry.id   AF-D3FAW9-F1
#
_cell.length_a   1.000
_cell.length_b   1.000
_cell.length_c   1.000
_cell.angle_alpha   90.00
_cell.angle_beta   90.00
_cell.angle_gamma   90.00
#
_symmetry.space_group_name_H-M   'P 1'
#
loop_
_entity.id
_entity.type
_entity.pdbx_description
1 polymer ?
#
loop_
_entity_poly.entity_id
_entity_poly.type
_entity_poly.pdbx_seq_one_letter_code
_entity_poly.pdbx_strand_id
1 'polypeptide(L)'
;MVLCACLLAAVLAGCGDDAADGGPVAGTQLKIYSSMPLEGPDREAALDVVRGQQLALRNHDGKVGRYGVKLVALDAATPEADSWDPETISENARRAAKDPETIAYLGEFHTGSSAISIPRMNEVGVLEVSPMDTAMELTSRNLAVPGAPEKYFPKGEEVGRTFARLAPSDRWQAIAQLRYMEQQGVKRLVLVTDEDPMGTGFVTVMRAHAREFGVAIVGREDVDPHEQDPRELVQKIEDLNPDAVFYAGASHEGIIRLWQDLAFSDPELKLFAPSALVDAPFIAAIGAAGASTYVTRPVLGLRDYPSPARRFERQFEQRYGTAPQPEALYGYEAMNAVLGAIKAAAEESGDDPLDRADVVREFRATRRDDTVLGSYEILRSGDISLRLFGAYRVSGGELRYVRALDGPPPVS
;
A
#
# COMPACT_ATOMS: atom_id res chain seq x y z
N MET A 1 -4.34 -49.25 56.11
CA MET A 1 -3.07 -49.13 55.36
C MET A 1 -3.40 -49.44 53.91
N VAL A 2 -3.66 -48.44 53.07
CA VAL A 2 -2.68 -47.62 52.31
C VAL A 2 -2.30 -48.31 50.99
N LEU A 3 -2.69 -47.64 49.89
CA LEU A 3 -2.09 -47.57 48.54
C LEU A 3 -2.24 -48.82 47.65
N CYS A 4 -2.41 -48.73 46.33
CA CYS A 4 -1.93 -47.73 45.38
C CYS A 4 -2.81 -47.73 44.12
N ALA A 5 -3.33 -46.58 43.71
CA ALA A 5 -3.93 -46.38 42.38
C ALA A 5 -2.97 -45.53 41.55
N CYS A 6 -2.34 -46.12 40.55
CA CYS A 6 -1.49 -45.41 39.59
C CYS A 6 -2.38 -44.64 38.59
N LEU A 7 -2.47 -43.32 38.75
CA LEU A 7 -2.91 -42.44 37.66
C LEU A 7 -1.71 -42.19 36.72
N LEU A 8 -1.82 -42.64 35.47
CA LEU A 8 -1.02 -42.09 34.37
C LEU A 8 -1.59 -40.72 34.01
N ALA A 9 -0.86 -39.65 34.32
CA ALA A 9 -1.09 -38.35 33.72
C ALA A 9 -0.38 -38.31 32.36
N ALA A 10 -1.15 -38.29 31.28
CA ALA A 10 -0.65 -37.96 29.96
C ALA A 10 -0.36 -36.46 29.92
N VAL A 11 0.92 -36.08 29.92
CA VAL A 11 1.36 -34.72 29.62
C VAL A 11 1.22 -34.54 28.11
N LEU A 12 0.14 -33.89 27.69
CA LEU A 12 0.04 -33.31 26.35
C LEU A 12 1.03 -32.14 26.31
N ALA A 13 2.23 -32.40 25.82
CA ALA A 13 3.13 -31.36 25.33
C ALA A 13 2.48 -30.77 24.08
N GLY A 14 1.71 -29.70 24.25
CA GLY A 14 1.31 -28.85 23.13
C GLY A 14 2.57 -28.16 22.61
N CYS A 15 2.92 -28.42 21.35
CA CYS A 15 3.80 -27.53 20.60
C CYS A 15 3.07 -26.20 20.42
N GLY A 16 3.14 -25.33 21.43
CA GLY A 16 2.80 -23.93 21.29
C GLY A 16 3.85 -23.28 20.41
N ASP A 17 3.42 -22.74 19.27
CA ASP A 17 4.26 -21.87 18.46
C ASP A 17 4.33 -20.54 19.21
N ASP A 18 5.22 -20.46 20.20
CA ASP A 18 5.40 -19.32 21.11
C ASP A 18 5.77 -18.06 20.30
N ALA A 19 4.75 -17.31 19.88
CA ALA A 19 4.89 -15.95 19.41
C ALA A 19 5.20 -15.06 20.63
N ALA A 20 6.06 -14.04 20.46
CA ALA A 20 6.31 -13.10 21.54
C ALA A 20 5.01 -12.34 21.86
N ASP A 21 4.52 -12.40 23.10
CA ASP A 21 3.40 -11.55 23.52
C ASP A 21 3.78 -10.07 23.35
N GLY A 22 2.79 -9.23 23.00
CA GLY A 22 2.95 -7.81 22.67
C GLY A 22 3.29 -6.88 23.83
N GLY A 23 4.24 -7.29 24.67
CA GLY A 23 4.76 -6.55 25.79
C GLY A 23 6.17 -5.97 25.53
N PRO A 24 6.93 -5.69 26.60
CA PRO A 24 8.19 -4.96 26.51
C PRO A 24 9.25 -5.65 25.64
N VAL A 25 10.02 -4.85 24.91
CA VAL A 25 11.21 -5.33 24.21
C VAL A 25 12.35 -5.52 25.21
N ALA A 26 12.99 -6.68 25.16
CA ALA A 26 14.10 -7.00 26.05
C ALA A 26 15.37 -6.24 25.64
N GLY A 27 15.95 -5.48 26.58
CA GLY A 27 17.24 -4.82 26.40
C GLY A 27 17.17 -3.52 25.59
N THR A 28 18.30 -3.16 24.97
CA THR A 28 18.47 -1.88 24.26
C THR A 28 18.72 -2.05 22.76
N GLN A 29 18.53 -3.25 22.22
CA GLN A 29 18.60 -3.50 20.78
C GLN A 29 17.19 -3.71 20.23
N LEU A 30 16.84 -2.91 19.23
CA LEU A 30 15.55 -2.96 18.57
C LEU A 30 15.77 -3.34 17.11
N LYS A 31 14.88 -4.16 16.56
CA LYS A 31 14.82 -4.48 15.14
C LYS A 31 13.57 -3.91 14.52
N ILE A 32 13.77 -3.24 13.39
CA ILE A 32 12.70 -2.89 12.47
C ILE A 32 12.85 -3.84 11.29
N TYR A 33 11.85 -4.66 11.06
CA TYR A 33 11.80 -5.52 9.89
C TYR A 33 11.24 -4.72 8.71
N SER A 34 11.73 -4.95 7.50
CA SER A 34 11.10 -4.46 6.27
C SER A 34 10.89 -5.62 5.32
N SER A 35 9.69 -5.77 4.78
CA SER A 35 9.34 -6.78 3.78
C SER A 35 8.94 -6.05 2.49
N MET A 36 9.74 -6.25 1.43
CA MET A 36 9.58 -5.58 0.14
C MET A 36 9.92 -6.58 -0.98
N PRO A 37 9.27 -6.51 -2.15
CA PRO A 37 9.56 -7.40 -3.28
C PRO A 37 10.87 -6.97 -3.95
N LEU A 38 11.98 -7.64 -3.64
CA LEU A 38 13.32 -7.28 -4.14
C LEU A 38 13.70 -8.05 -5.41
N GLU A 39 12.71 -8.65 -6.06
CA GLU A 39 12.75 -9.33 -7.35
C GLU A 39 11.58 -8.89 -8.25
N GLY A 40 11.56 -9.34 -9.50
CA GLY A 40 10.49 -8.97 -10.45
C GLY A 40 10.61 -7.55 -11.04
N PRO A 41 9.57 -7.08 -11.74
CA PRO A 41 9.58 -5.82 -12.48
C PRO A 41 9.58 -4.58 -11.56
N ASP A 42 9.06 -4.69 -10.34
CA ASP A 42 8.97 -3.59 -9.38
C ASP A 42 10.21 -3.47 -8.47
N ARG A 43 11.18 -4.39 -8.63
CA ARG A 43 12.39 -4.51 -7.80
C ARG A 43 13.11 -3.19 -7.56
N GLU A 44 13.32 -2.37 -8.59
CA GLU A 44 14.08 -1.12 -8.42
C GLU A 44 13.34 -0.12 -7.54
N ALA A 45 12.01 0.00 -7.67
CA ALA A 45 11.21 0.87 -6.81
C ALA A 45 11.19 0.35 -5.35
N ALA A 46 11.03 -0.96 -5.17
CA ALA A 46 11.05 -1.60 -3.85
C ALA A 46 12.44 -1.50 -3.17
N LEU A 47 13.53 -1.66 -3.92
CA LEU A 47 14.89 -1.41 -3.42
C LEU A 47 15.08 0.04 -2.99
N ASP A 48 14.52 0.99 -3.74
CA ASP A 48 14.58 2.41 -3.40
C ASP A 48 13.79 2.74 -2.13
N VAL A 49 12.66 2.06 -1.87
CA VAL A 49 11.96 2.10 -0.56
C VAL A 49 12.91 1.65 0.56
N VAL A 50 13.57 0.49 0.42
CA VAL A 50 14.51 -0.02 1.43
C VAL A 50 15.71 0.91 1.62
N ARG A 51 16.26 1.46 0.53
CA ARG A 51 17.34 2.46 0.58
C ARG A 51 16.90 3.73 1.29
N GLY A 52 15.66 4.17 1.07
CA GLY A 52 15.04 5.28 1.80
C GLY A 52 15.01 5.02 3.31
N GLN A 53 14.54 3.83 3.73
CA GLN A 53 14.54 3.42 5.14
C GLN A 53 15.95 3.40 5.74
N GLN A 54 16.93 2.85 5.00
CA GLN A 54 18.33 2.82 5.43
C GLN A 54 18.92 4.22 5.60
N LEU A 55 18.59 5.15 4.69
CA LEU A 55 19.07 6.52 4.76
C LEU A 55 18.45 7.26 5.96
N ALA A 56 17.15 7.08 6.22
CA ALA A 56 16.50 7.61 7.41
C ALA A 56 17.16 7.09 8.69
N LEU A 57 17.32 5.77 8.83
CA LEU A 57 17.98 5.18 9.99
C LEU A 57 19.41 5.69 10.18
N ARG A 58 20.16 5.87 9.08
CA ARG A 58 21.51 6.46 9.11
C ARG A 58 21.50 7.90 9.58
N ASN A 59 20.53 8.71 9.15
CA ASN A 59 20.39 10.09 9.58
C ASN A 59 20.08 10.21 11.09
N HIS A 60 19.66 9.10 11.72
CA HIS A 60 19.49 8.93 13.16
C HIS A 60 20.66 8.16 13.82
N ASP A 61 21.81 8.02 13.16
CA ASP A 61 23.00 7.29 13.64
C ASP A 61 22.72 5.82 14.02
N GLY A 62 21.67 5.22 13.46
CA GLY A 62 21.27 3.84 13.79
C GLY A 62 20.75 3.65 15.21
N LYS A 63 20.20 4.69 15.85
CA LYS A 63 19.71 4.62 17.23
C LYS A 63 18.61 5.63 17.55
N VAL A 64 17.89 5.37 18.64
CA VAL A 64 16.95 6.31 19.27
C VAL A 64 17.25 6.34 20.77
N GLY A 65 17.78 7.47 21.25
CA GLY A 65 18.23 7.56 22.65
C GLY A 65 19.26 6.49 22.98
N ARG A 66 18.96 5.64 23.99
CA ARG A 66 19.79 4.50 24.41
C ARG A 66 19.62 3.24 23.54
N TYR A 67 18.60 3.22 22.68
CA TYR A 67 18.25 2.04 21.89
C TYR A 67 19.01 2.02 20.57
N GLY A 68 19.82 0.99 20.34
CA GLY A 68 20.36 0.68 19.02
C GLY A 68 19.27 0.11 18.13
N VAL A 69 19.18 0.59 16.89
CA VAL A 69 18.13 0.18 15.95
C VAL A 69 18.76 -0.46 14.72
N LYS A 70 18.34 -1.69 14.41
CA LYS A 70 18.76 -2.44 13.23
C LYS A 70 17.60 -2.61 12.25
N LEU A 71 17.81 -2.22 11.00
CA LEU A 71 16.91 -2.59 9.91
C LEU A 71 17.24 -4.01 9.41
N VAL A 72 16.22 -4.86 9.33
CA VAL A 72 16.29 -6.20 8.73
C VAL A 72 15.41 -6.20 7.49
N ALA A 73 16.02 -6.02 6.31
CA ALA A 73 15.32 -6.10 5.03
C ALA A 73 15.16 -7.58 4.63
N LEU A 74 13.93 -7.95 4.27
CA LEU A 74 13.51 -9.26 3.80
C LEU A 74 12.90 -9.09 2.40
N ASP A 75 13.12 -10.09 1.57
CA ASP A 75 12.48 -10.17 0.27
C ASP A 75 11.07 -10.74 0.43
N ALA A 76 10.09 -10.10 -0.20
CA ALA A 76 8.69 -10.53 -0.25
C ALA A 76 8.34 -11.24 -1.58
N ALA A 77 9.32 -11.42 -2.46
CA ALA A 77 9.18 -12.04 -3.76
C ALA A 77 9.96 -13.35 -3.85
N THR A 78 9.66 -14.14 -4.88
CA THR A 78 10.49 -15.24 -5.34
C THR A 78 10.76 -15.10 -6.84
N PRO A 79 11.81 -15.76 -7.38
CA PRO A 79 12.06 -15.75 -8.82
C PRO A 79 10.90 -16.30 -9.63
N GLU A 80 10.11 -17.20 -9.04
CA GLU A 80 8.98 -17.88 -9.68
C GLU A 80 7.67 -17.07 -9.64
N ALA A 81 7.51 -16.17 -8.67
CA ALA A 81 6.27 -15.39 -8.48
C ALA A 81 6.17 -14.18 -9.41
N ASP A 82 7.23 -13.86 -10.15
CA ASP A 82 7.40 -12.68 -11.02
C ASP A 82 7.19 -11.31 -10.34
N SER A 83 6.64 -11.21 -9.12
CA SER A 83 6.40 -9.94 -8.40
C SER A 83 6.49 -10.07 -6.87
N TRP A 84 5.49 -10.63 -6.19
CA TRP A 84 5.46 -10.86 -4.74
C TRP A 84 4.78 -12.21 -4.44
N ASP A 85 5.15 -12.83 -3.32
CA ASP A 85 4.69 -14.18 -2.96
C ASP A 85 3.99 -14.19 -1.59
N PRO A 86 2.69 -14.59 -1.52
CA PRO A 86 1.94 -14.63 -0.27
C PRO A 86 2.56 -15.50 0.83
N GLU A 87 3.19 -16.62 0.46
CA GLU A 87 3.83 -17.53 1.43
C GLU A 87 5.06 -16.85 2.05
N THR A 88 5.89 -16.24 1.22
CA THR A 88 7.06 -15.47 1.64
C THR A 88 6.69 -14.31 2.56
N ILE A 89 5.63 -13.55 2.27
CA ILE A 89 5.11 -12.50 3.18
C ILE A 89 4.70 -13.09 4.53
N SER A 90 3.97 -14.21 4.53
CA SER A 90 3.56 -14.91 5.74
C SER A 90 4.76 -15.39 6.57
N GLU A 91 5.81 -15.88 5.92
CA GLU A 91 7.06 -16.28 6.55
C GLU A 91 7.84 -15.10 7.15
N ASN A 92 7.93 -13.99 6.42
CA ASN A 92 8.55 -12.75 6.88
C ASN A 92 7.85 -12.20 8.13
N ALA A 93 6.52 -12.13 8.10
CA ALA A 93 5.70 -11.71 9.24
C ALA A 93 5.87 -12.68 10.43
N ARG A 94 5.89 -14.00 10.20
CA ARG A 94 6.14 -15.00 11.25
C ARG A 94 7.52 -14.83 11.88
N ARG A 95 8.55 -14.59 11.05
CA ARG A 95 9.92 -14.35 11.52
C ARG A 95 10.00 -13.10 12.39
N ALA A 96 9.41 -11.99 11.95
CA ALA A 96 9.37 -10.75 12.72
C ALA A 96 8.63 -10.94 14.07
N ALA A 97 7.48 -11.63 14.06
CA ALA A 97 6.68 -11.87 15.27
C ALA A 97 7.36 -12.80 16.30
N LYS A 98 8.24 -13.69 15.86
CA LYS A 98 9.02 -14.58 16.74
C LYS A 98 10.27 -13.91 17.32
N ASP A 99 10.70 -12.80 16.76
CA ASP A 99 11.91 -12.11 17.18
C ASP A 99 11.59 -11.13 18.33
N PRO A 100 12.07 -11.39 19.57
CA PRO A 100 11.72 -10.58 20.72
C PRO A 100 12.29 -9.15 20.65
N GLU A 101 13.22 -8.86 19.74
CA GLU A 101 13.76 -7.53 19.50
C GLU A 101 12.93 -6.72 18.48
N THR A 102 11.94 -7.33 17.81
CA THR A 102 11.09 -6.62 16.84
C THR A 102 10.29 -5.52 17.53
N ILE A 103 10.50 -4.26 17.14
CA ILE A 103 9.73 -3.10 17.64
C ILE A 103 8.71 -2.60 16.60
N ALA A 104 8.99 -2.80 15.32
CA ALA A 104 8.11 -2.40 14.22
C ALA A 104 8.38 -3.22 12.96
N TYR A 105 7.39 -3.23 12.06
CA TYR A 105 7.43 -3.86 10.76
C TYR A 105 7.08 -2.84 9.67
N LEU A 106 7.88 -2.75 8.62
CA LEU A 106 7.69 -1.87 7.47
C LEU A 106 7.33 -2.70 6.26
N GLY A 107 6.05 -2.70 5.90
CA GLY A 107 5.53 -3.49 4.81
C GLY A 107 4.01 -3.38 4.75
N GLU A 108 3.38 -3.79 3.66
CA GLU A 108 3.99 -4.34 2.45
C GLU A 108 4.04 -3.30 1.31
N PHE A 109 4.43 -3.69 0.09
CA PHE A 109 4.58 -2.78 -1.06
C PHE A 109 3.34 -2.73 -1.96
N HIS A 110 2.79 -3.89 -2.33
CA HIS A 110 1.68 -3.98 -3.30
C HIS A 110 0.33 -3.82 -2.61
N THR A 111 -0.64 -3.29 -3.35
CA THR A 111 -2.05 -3.19 -2.92
C THR A 111 -2.58 -4.54 -2.42
N GLY A 112 -3.03 -4.57 -1.17
CA GLY A 112 -3.68 -5.72 -0.53
C GLY A 112 -2.73 -6.73 0.10
N SER A 113 -1.42 -6.63 -0.16
CA SER A 113 -0.43 -7.59 0.34
C SER A 113 -0.28 -7.55 1.86
N SER A 114 -0.48 -6.40 2.49
CA SER A 114 -0.44 -6.25 3.97
C SER A 114 -1.59 -6.99 4.65
N ALA A 115 -2.64 -7.40 3.93
CA ALA A 115 -3.70 -8.26 4.46
C ALA A 115 -3.17 -9.58 5.06
N ILE A 116 -1.96 -9.99 4.65
CA ILE A 116 -1.27 -11.21 5.07
C ILE A 116 -0.45 -10.97 6.36
N SER A 117 0.28 -9.86 6.44
CA SER A 117 1.17 -9.51 7.56
C SER A 117 0.42 -8.93 8.76
N ILE A 118 -0.60 -8.09 8.53
CA ILE A 118 -1.30 -7.35 9.61
C ILE A 118 -1.85 -8.27 10.70
N PRO A 119 -2.56 -9.39 10.40
CA PRO A 119 -3.08 -10.26 11.45
C PRO A 119 -1.97 -10.77 12.36
N ARG A 120 -0.81 -11.13 11.79
CA ARG A 120 0.31 -11.67 12.55
C ARG A 120 0.99 -10.60 13.39
N MET A 121 1.18 -9.39 12.87
CA MET A 121 1.73 -8.27 13.65
C MET A 121 0.77 -7.85 14.76
N ASN A 122 -0.54 -7.89 14.51
CA ASN A 122 -1.55 -7.58 15.51
C ASN A 122 -1.60 -8.62 16.64
N GLU A 123 -1.46 -9.91 16.35
CA GLU A 123 -1.41 -10.97 17.39
C GLU A 123 -0.32 -10.73 18.45
N VAL A 124 0.78 -10.09 18.06
CA VAL A 124 1.95 -9.79 18.91
C VAL A 124 2.10 -8.30 19.22
N GLY A 125 1.08 -7.48 18.95
CA GLY A 125 1.09 -6.04 19.28
C GLY A 125 2.19 -5.21 18.58
N VAL A 126 2.77 -5.70 17.48
CA VAL A 126 3.83 -4.98 16.74
C VAL A 126 3.19 -3.97 15.78
N LEU A 127 3.69 -2.73 15.81
CA LEU A 127 3.33 -1.70 14.83
C LEU A 127 3.77 -2.11 13.42
N GLU A 128 2.82 -2.15 12.49
CA GLU A 128 3.05 -2.30 11.06
C GLU A 128 2.77 -0.98 10.33
N VAL A 129 3.73 -0.50 9.55
CA VAL A 129 3.60 0.71 8.73
C VAL A 129 3.91 0.37 7.29
N SER A 130 2.90 0.35 6.44
CA SER A 130 3.10 0.18 5.00
C SER A 130 3.54 1.49 4.34
N PRO A 131 4.65 1.50 3.58
CA PRO A 131 4.99 2.64 2.75
C PRO A 131 4.01 2.83 1.58
N MET A 132 3.55 1.73 0.95
CA MET A 132 2.94 1.78 -0.40
C MET A 132 1.58 1.06 -0.57
N ASP A 133 1.14 0.20 0.35
CA ASP A 133 -0.09 -0.58 0.18
C ASP A 133 -1.36 0.28 0.25
N THR A 134 -2.08 0.35 -0.87
CA THR A 134 -3.24 1.24 -1.04
C THR A 134 -4.60 0.57 -0.78
N ALA A 135 -4.67 -0.73 -0.47
CA ALA A 135 -5.93 -1.45 -0.37
C ALA A 135 -6.89 -0.82 0.65
N MET A 136 -8.11 -0.47 0.23
CA MET A 136 -9.01 0.30 1.08
C MET A 136 -9.53 -0.51 2.27
N GLU A 137 -9.69 -1.82 2.11
CA GLU A 137 -10.18 -2.75 3.11
C GLU A 137 -9.26 -2.88 4.33
N LEU A 138 -7.99 -2.47 4.23
CA LEU A 138 -7.05 -2.52 5.35
C LEU A 138 -7.41 -1.52 6.45
N THR A 139 -8.09 -0.42 6.10
CA THR A 139 -8.40 0.68 7.04
C THR A 139 -9.88 1.09 7.02
N SER A 140 -10.64 0.69 6.00
CA SER A 140 -12.04 1.05 5.76
C SER A 140 -12.88 -0.17 5.39
N ARG A 141 -14.21 -0.04 5.44
CA ARG A 141 -15.12 -1.11 4.97
C ARG A 141 -15.06 -1.24 3.45
N ASN A 142 -15.02 -2.47 2.96
CA ASN A 142 -15.18 -2.84 1.54
C ASN A 142 -16.26 -3.93 1.44
N LEU A 143 -17.29 -3.72 0.61
CA LEU A 143 -18.42 -4.67 0.49
C LEU A 143 -18.00 -6.01 -0.11
N ALA A 144 -16.94 -6.02 -0.93
CA ALA A 144 -16.37 -7.25 -1.49
C ALA A 144 -15.46 -8.00 -0.50
N VAL A 145 -15.17 -7.42 0.67
CA VAL A 145 -14.33 -8.05 1.71
C VAL A 145 -15.09 -8.12 3.03
N PRO A 146 -15.90 -9.18 3.23
CA PRO A 146 -16.65 -9.35 4.47
C PRO A 146 -15.74 -9.32 5.70
N GLY A 147 -16.15 -8.55 6.71
CA GLY A 147 -15.42 -8.39 7.97
C GLY A 147 -14.28 -7.38 7.93
N ALA A 148 -13.97 -6.76 6.78
CA ALA A 148 -12.97 -5.70 6.72
C ALA A 148 -13.48 -4.37 7.33
N PRO A 149 -12.60 -3.60 8.00
CA PRO A 149 -11.19 -3.91 8.28
C PRO A 149 -10.96 -4.80 9.52
N GLU A 150 -11.98 -5.04 10.35
CA GLU A 150 -11.83 -5.69 11.66
C GLU A 150 -11.20 -7.09 11.60
N LYS A 151 -11.46 -7.87 10.53
CA LYS A 151 -10.88 -9.21 10.32
C LYS A 151 -9.35 -9.24 10.33
N TYR A 152 -8.70 -8.12 10.02
CA TYR A 152 -7.24 -8.04 9.96
C TYR A 152 -6.62 -7.83 11.35
N PHE A 153 -7.42 -7.49 12.36
CA PHE A 153 -6.95 -7.21 13.72
C PHE A 153 -7.53 -8.23 14.72
N PRO A 154 -7.08 -9.50 14.70
CA PRO A 154 -7.64 -10.57 15.52
C PRO A 154 -7.57 -10.30 17.04
N LYS A 155 -6.60 -9.50 17.50
CA LYS A 155 -6.50 -9.02 18.89
C LYS A 155 -6.84 -7.54 19.02
N GLY A 156 -7.64 -6.99 18.11
CA GLY A 156 -7.98 -5.57 18.07
C GLY A 156 -8.66 -5.04 19.33
N GLU A 157 -9.33 -5.89 20.11
CA GLU A 157 -9.90 -5.51 21.42
C GLU A 157 -8.84 -5.39 22.53
N GLU A 158 -7.75 -6.16 22.44
CA GLU A 158 -6.68 -6.23 23.44
C GLU A 158 -5.58 -5.22 23.15
N VAL A 159 -5.09 -5.16 21.91
CA VAL A 159 -3.93 -4.36 21.50
C VAL A 159 -4.28 -3.21 20.56
N GLY A 160 -5.56 -3.05 20.20
CA GLY A 160 -6.00 -2.05 19.23
C GLY A 160 -5.57 -2.40 17.80
N ARG A 161 -5.71 -1.40 16.90
CA ARG A 161 -5.22 -1.51 15.52
C ARG A 161 -3.73 -1.20 15.49
N THR A 162 -2.95 -2.14 14.97
CA THR A 162 -1.49 -2.04 14.86
C THR A 162 -0.99 -1.64 13.48
N PHE A 163 -1.89 -1.37 12.53
CA PHE A 163 -1.54 -0.98 11.16
C PHE A 163 -1.72 0.51 10.90
N ALA A 164 -0.81 1.05 10.10
CA ALA A 164 -0.94 2.32 9.41
C ALA A 164 -0.26 2.28 8.03
N ARG A 165 -0.53 3.28 7.18
CA ARG A 165 0.14 3.42 5.88
C ARG A 165 0.44 4.86 5.52
N LEU A 166 1.46 5.08 4.69
CA LEU A 166 1.80 6.39 4.16
C LEU A 166 1.22 6.67 2.76
N ALA A 167 1.17 5.69 1.87
CA ALA A 167 0.49 5.87 0.59
C ALA A 167 -1.03 6.10 0.80
N PRO A 168 -1.64 7.08 0.12
CA PRO A 168 -3.08 7.28 0.20
C PRO A 168 -3.85 6.07 -0.37
N SER A 169 -4.97 5.72 0.27
CA SER A 169 -5.80 4.56 -0.09
C SER A 169 -6.39 4.62 -1.50
N ASP A 170 -6.74 3.45 -2.05
CA ASP A 170 -7.51 3.28 -3.30
C ASP A 170 -8.85 4.00 -3.28
N ARG A 171 -9.47 4.14 -2.09
CA ARG A 171 -10.68 4.96 -1.94
C ARG A 171 -10.42 6.39 -2.41
N TRP A 172 -9.30 6.98 -2.02
CA TRP A 172 -8.94 8.33 -2.46
C TRP A 172 -8.43 8.35 -3.89
N GLN A 173 -7.81 7.26 -4.37
CA GLN A 173 -7.41 7.13 -5.77
C GLN A 173 -8.62 7.11 -6.71
N ALA A 174 -9.70 6.43 -6.34
CA ALA A 174 -10.97 6.44 -7.08
C ALA A 174 -11.53 7.87 -7.23
N ILE A 175 -11.42 8.70 -6.17
CA ILE A 175 -11.81 10.12 -6.24
C ILE A 175 -10.82 10.93 -7.09
N ALA A 176 -9.52 10.65 -6.99
CA ALA A 176 -8.51 11.28 -7.84
C ALA A 176 -8.72 10.94 -9.33
N GLN A 177 -9.18 9.73 -9.65
CA GLN A 177 -9.58 9.36 -11.02
C GLN A 177 -10.74 10.21 -11.52
N LEU A 178 -11.79 10.38 -10.71
CA LEU A 178 -12.91 11.26 -11.08
C LEU A 178 -12.46 12.72 -11.28
N ARG A 179 -11.55 13.21 -10.43
CA ARG A 179 -10.93 14.53 -10.62
C ARG A 179 -10.15 14.60 -11.93
N TYR A 180 -9.38 13.56 -12.26
CA TYR A 180 -8.62 13.54 -13.49
C TYR A 180 -9.54 13.50 -14.71
N MET A 181 -10.60 12.69 -14.67
CA MET A 181 -11.66 12.63 -15.68
C MET A 181 -12.33 13.99 -15.92
N GLU A 182 -12.70 14.70 -14.85
CA GLU A 182 -13.24 16.06 -14.95
C GLU A 182 -12.26 17.00 -15.69
N GLN A 183 -10.98 16.96 -15.32
CA GLN A 183 -9.94 17.77 -15.97
C GLN A 183 -9.68 17.36 -17.43
N GLN A 184 -10.02 16.13 -17.81
CA GLN A 184 -9.97 15.63 -19.19
C GLN A 184 -11.29 15.83 -19.95
N GLY A 185 -12.25 16.54 -19.36
CA GLY A 185 -13.53 16.87 -19.99
C GLY A 185 -14.49 15.69 -20.12
N VAL A 186 -14.28 14.60 -19.39
CA VAL A 186 -15.17 13.42 -19.40
C VAL A 186 -16.54 13.80 -18.83
N LYS A 187 -17.62 13.38 -19.51
CA LYS A 187 -19.02 13.54 -19.08
C LYS A 187 -19.76 12.22 -19.01
N ARG A 188 -19.39 11.24 -19.81
CA ARG A 188 -20.03 9.92 -19.92
C ARG A 188 -18.99 8.83 -19.68
N LEU A 189 -19.18 8.06 -18.61
CA LEU A 189 -18.25 7.03 -18.15
C LEU A 189 -18.92 5.66 -18.16
N VAL A 190 -18.24 4.67 -18.73
CA VAL A 190 -18.53 3.26 -18.46
C VAL A 190 -17.53 2.74 -17.42
N LEU A 191 -18.05 2.04 -16.42
CA LEU A 191 -17.25 1.36 -15.40
C LEU A 191 -17.15 -0.13 -15.74
N VAL A 192 -15.95 -0.68 -15.74
CA VAL A 192 -15.68 -2.10 -16.00
C VAL A 192 -14.89 -2.66 -14.82
N THR A 193 -15.18 -3.89 -14.40
CA THR A 193 -14.44 -4.56 -13.33
C THR A 193 -14.58 -6.08 -13.46
N ASP A 194 -13.63 -6.84 -12.94
CA ASP A 194 -13.68 -8.32 -12.85
C ASP A 194 -14.35 -8.81 -11.55
N GLU A 195 -15.02 -7.91 -10.84
CA GLU A 195 -15.64 -8.11 -9.52
C GLU A 195 -14.66 -8.49 -8.41
N ASP A 196 -13.34 -8.36 -8.63
CA ASP A 196 -12.37 -8.52 -7.57
C ASP A 196 -12.61 -7.47 -6.45
N PRO A 197 -12.08 -7.68 -5.23
CA PRO A 197 -12.28 -6.75 -4.15
C PRO A 197 -11.80 -5.32 -4.42
N MET A 198 -10.71 -5.16 -5.17
CA MET A 198 -10.12 -3.87 -5.50
C MET A 198 -11.05 -3.12 -6.45
N GLY A 199 -11.35 -3.71 -7.61
CA GLY A 199 -12.23 -3.21 -8.64
C GLY A 199 -13.63 -2.91 -8.14
N THR A 200 -14.22 -3.80 -7.34
CA THR A 200 -15.50 -3.54 -6.68
C THR A 200 -15.43 -2.33 -5.75
N GLY A 201 -14.33 -2.18 -5.01
CA GLY A 201 -14.06 -1.00 -4.19
C GLY A 201 -14.01 0.29 -5.01
N PHE A 202 -13.20 0.33 -6.07
CA PHE A 202 -13.10 1.47 -6.98
C PHE A 202 -14.46 1.84 -7.58
N VAL A 203 -15.16 0.88 -8.19
CA VAL A 203 -16.45 1.12 -8.85
C VAL A 203 -17.50 1.59 -7.84
N THR A 204 -17.50 1.07 -6.61
CA THR A 204 -18.42 1.51 -5.54
C THR A 204 -18.18 2.98 -5.18
N VAL A 205 -16.93 3.37 -4.96
CA VAL A 205 -16.56 4.75 -4.62
C VAL A 205 -16.86 5.69 -5.79
N MET A 206 -16.53 5.29 -7.02
CA MET A 206 -16.80 6.11 -8.20
C MET A 206 -18.30 6.31 -8.42
N ARG A 207 -19.12 5.26 -8.25
CA ARG A 207 -20.59 5.39 -8.31
C ARG A 207 -21.15 6.36 -7.28
N ALA A 208 -20.58 6.40 -6.09
CA ALA A 208 -21.01 7.31 -5.03
C ALA A 208 -20.69 8.78 -5.35
N HIS A 209 -19.56 9.05 -6.02
CA HIS A 209 -19.03 10.42 -6.14
C HIS A 209 -19.01 11.00 -7.57
N ALA A 210 -19.18 10.21 -8.63
CA ALA A 210 -19.01 10.68 -10.02
C ALA A 210 -19.82 11.94 -10.36
N ARG A 211 -21.04 12.07 -9.82
CA ARG A 211 -21.90 13.24 -10.04
C ARG A 211 -21.31 14.55 -9.51
N GLU A 212 -20.53 14.50 -8.43
CA GLU A 212 -19.86 15.67 -7.84
C GLU A 212 -18.81 16.25 -8.81
N PHE A 213 -18.29 15.43 -9.71
CA PHE A 213 -17.30 15.78 -10.74
C PHE A 213 -17.94 16.04 -12.11
N GLY A 214 -19.29 16.07 -12.17
CA GLY A 214 -20.02 16.23 -13.43
C GLY A 214 -19.86 15.07 -14.41
N VAL A 215 -19.55 13.87 -13.90
CA VAL A 215 -19.43 12.63 -14.68
C VAL A 215 -20.68 11.78 -14.49
N ALA A 216 -21.37 11.47 -15.60
CA ALA A 216 -22.49 10.55 -15.63
C ALA A 216 -21.99 9.13 -15.93
N ILE A 217 -22.32 8.18 -15.06
CA ILE A 217 -22.07 6.76 -15.31
C ILE A 217 -23.19 6.25 -16.22
N VAL A 218 -22.83 5.87 -17.45
CA VAL A 218 -23.77 5.47 -18.50
C VAL A 218 -23.87 3.96 -18.67
N GLY A 219 -22.93 3.22 -18.09
CA GLY A 219 -22.96 1.76 -18.02
C GLY A 219 -22.03 1.22 -16.93
N ARG A 220 -22.32 -0.01 -16.51
CA ARG A 220 -21.42 -0.83 -15.73
C ARG A 220 -21.40 -2.21 -16.39
N GLU A 221 -20.22 -2.71 -16.67
CA GLU A 221 -20.01 -4.07 -17.16
C GLU A 221 -19.11 -4.81 -16.18
N ASP A 222 -19.39 -6.10 -15.99
CA ASP A 222 -18.57 -7.01 -15.21
C ASP A 222 -17.93 -8.01 -16.18
N VAL A 223 -16.66 -8.34 -15.98
CA VAL A 223 -15.89 -9.22 -16.87
C VAL A 223 -15.48 -10.48 -16.15
N ASP A 224 -15.53 -11.61 -16.85
CA ASP A 224 -14.93 -12.84 -16.34
C ASP A 224 -13.39 -12.72 -16.47
N PRO A 225 -12.61 -12.85 -15.39
CA PRO A 225 -11.15 -12.78 -15.44
C PRO A 225 -10.53 -13.89 -16.33
N HIS A 226 -11.30 -14.90 -16.72
CA HIS A 226 -10.90 -15.94 -17.65
C HIS A 226 -11.29 -15.67 -19.11
N GLU A 227 -12.14 -14.66 -19.38
CA GLU A 227 -12.53 -14.28 -20.73
C GLU A 227 -11.33 -13.73 -21.51
N GLN A 228 -11.18 -14.19 -22.74
CA GLN A 228 -10.08 -13.79 -23.63
C GLN A 228 -10.56 -12.99 -24.83
N ASP A 229 -11.85 -13.06 -25.15
CA ASP A 229 -12.44 -12.41 -26.31
C ASP A 229 -13.34 -11.23 -25.90
N PRO A 230 -12.84 -9.98 -26.00
CA PRO A 230 -13.58 -8.81 -25.53
C PRO A 230 -14.63 -8.30 -26.53
N ARG A 231 -14.81 -8.94 -27.70
CA ARG A 231 -15.62 -8.36 -28.81
C ARG A 231 -17.06 -7.99 -28.41
N GLU A 232 -17.73 -8.84 -27.64
CA GLU A 232 -19.10 -8.54 -27.18
C GLU A 232 -19.10 -7.34 -26.22
N LEU A 233 -18.12 -7.27 -25.33
CA LEU A 233 -17.96 -6.17 -24.39
C LEU A 233 -17.64 -4.85 -25.10
N VAL A 234 -16.74 -4.88 -26.09
CA VAL A 234 -16.42 -3.72 -26.94
C VAL A 234 -17.70 -3.18 -27.58
N GLN A 235 -18.50 -4.04 -28.21
CA GLN A 235 -19.76 -3.60 -28.83
C GLN A 235 -20.74 -2.98 -27.82
N LYS A 236 -20.90 -3.59 -26.64
CA LYS A 236 -21.75 -3.03 -25.57
C LYS A 236 -21.27 -1.65 -25.12
N ILE A 237 -19.96 -1.48 -24.96
CA ILE A 237 -19.36 -0.19 -24.57
C ILE A 237 -19.58 0.85 -25.67
N GLU A 238 -19.36 0.50 -26.93
CA GLU A 238 -19.57 1.40 -28.09
C GLU A 238 -21.03 1.84 -28.21
N ASP A 239 -21.99 0.94 -28.01
CA ASP A 239 -23.44 1.23 -28.07
C ASP A 239 -23.87 2.25 -27.00
N LEU A 240 -23.13 2.34 -25.88
CA LEU A 240 -23.35 3.32 -24.83
C LEU A 240 -22.75 4.70 -25.16
N ASN A 241 -21.93 4.82 -26.21
CA ASN A 241 -21.28 6.07 -26.65
C ASN A 241 -20.65 6.88 -25.49
N PRO A 242 -19.68 6.32 -24.74
CA PRO A 242 -19.01 7.01 -23.63
C PRO A 242 -17.88 7.94 -24.10
N ASP A 243 -17.49 8.89 -23.25
CA ASP A 243 -16.25 9.67 -23.45
C ASP A 243 -15.04 8.97 -22.83
N ALA A 244 -15.30 8.06 -21.88
CA ALA A 244 -14.28 7.31 -21.17
C ALA A 244 -14.76 5.94 -20.71
N VAL A 245 -13.82 5.01 -20.62
CA VAL A 245 -13.95 3.73 -19.92
C VAL A 245 -13.00 3.76 -18.74
N PHE A 246 -13.44 3.30 -17.58
CA PHE A 246 -12.57 2.99 -16.46
C PHE A 246 -12.62 1.50 -16.16
N TYR A 247 -11.46 0.88 -16.03
CA TYR A 247 -11.37 -0.49 -15.54
C TYR A 247 -10.45 -0.58 -14.33
N ALA A 248 -10.89 -1.37 -13.34
CA ALA A 248 -10.11 -1.80 -12.20
C ALA A 248 -10.38 -3.29 -11.96
N GLY A 249 -9.31 -4.06 -11.89
CA GLY A 249 -9.30 -5.51 -11.75
C GLY A 249 -7.94 -6.04 -12.18
N ALA A 250 -7.83 -7.36 -12.34
CA ALA A 250 -6.62 -8.03 -12.76
C ALA A 250 -6.24 -7.72 -14.22
N SER A 251 -4.94 -7.77 -14.50
CA SER A 251 -4.41 -7.78 -15.85
C SER A 251 -4.46 -9.19 -16.43
N HIS A 252 -5.06 -9.36 -17.60
CA HIS A 252 -5.03 -10.60 -18.39
C HIS A 252 -5.18 -10.30 -19.88
N GLU A 253 -4.97 -11.31 -20.74
CA GLU A 253 -4.97 -11.14 -22.20
C GLU A 253 -6.30 -10.56 -22.74
N GLY A 254 -7.45 -10.96 -22.19
CA GLY A 254 -8.75 -10.36 -22.51
C GLY A 254 -8.82 -8.83 -22.27
N ILE A 255 -8.27 -8.33 -21.15
CA ILE A 255 -8.22 -6.89 -20.85
C ILE A 255 -7.24 -6.15 -21.73
N ILE A 256 -6.09 -6.76 -22.04
CA ILE A 256 -5.13 -6.19 -22.98
C ILE A 256 -5.79 -5.99 -24.35
N ARG A 257 -6.52 -7.00 -24.84
CA ARG A 257 -7.27 -6.93 -26.10
C ARG A 257 -8.41 -5.91 -26.02
N LEU A 258 -9.13 -5.82 -24.89
CA LEU A 258 -10.17 -4.81 -24.67
C LEU A 258 -9.58 -3.40 -24.83
N TRP A 259 -8.42 -3.15 -24.24
CA TRP A 259 -7.72 -1.86 -24.34
C TRP A 259 -7.34 -1.53 -25.79
N GLN A 260 -6.79 -2.51 -26.50
CA GLN A 260 -6.38 -2.37 -27.89
C GLN A 260 -7.57 -2.11 -28.82
N ASP A 261 -8.64 -2.89 -28.70
CA ASP A 261 -9.82 -2.81 -29.55
C ASP A 261 -10.58 -1.50 -29.33
N LEU A 262 -10.79 -1.09 -28.07
CA LEU A 262 -11.44 0.18 -27.75
C LEU A 262 -10.67 1.39 -28.28
N ALA A 263 -9.35 1.42 -28.10
CA ALA A 263 -8.51 2.51 -28.60
C ALA A 263 -8.38 2.51 -30.13
N PHE A 264 -8.51 1.35 -30.78
CA PHE A 264 -8.52 1.24 -32.23
C PHE A 264 -9.84 1.71 -32.83
N SER A 265 -10.97 1.32 -32.23
CA SER A 265 -12.32 1.71 -32.66
C SER A 265 -12.57 3.22 -32.52
N ASP A 266 -12.14 3.81 -31.40
CA ASP A 266 -12.27 5.24 -31.14
C ASP A 266 -10.98 5.82 -30.52
N PRO A 267 -10.13 6.49 -31.33
CA PRO A 267 -8.92 7.13 -30.84
C PRO A 267 -9.15 8.28 -29.85
N GLU A 268 -10.36 8.85 -29.77
CA GLU A 268 -10.72 9.92 -28.83
C GLU A 268 -11.22 9.37 -27.48
N LEU A 269 -11.59 8.08 -27.43
CA LEU A 269 -12.02 7.40 -26.21
C LEU A 269 -10.88 7.37 -25.19
N LYS A 270 -11.17 7.84 -23.97
CA LYS A 270 -10.18 7.86 -22.88
C LYS A 270 -10.30 6.61 -22.02
N LEU A 271 -9.20 5.87 -21.88
CA LEU A 271 -9.13 4.65 -21.07
C LEU A 271 -8.45 4.97 -19.75
N PHE A 272 -9.18 4.90 -18.64
CA PHE A 272 -8.68 5.17 -17.30
C PHE A 272 -8.45 3.88 -16.52
N ALA A 273 -7.37 3.83 -15.74
CA ALA A 273 -7.07 2.70 -14.88
C ALA A 273 -6.27 3.13 -13.64
N PRO A 274 -6.46 2.45 -12.49
CA PRO A 274 -5.55 2.63 -11.35
C PRO A 274 -4.16 2.10 -11.69
N SER A 275 -3.15 2.57 -10.97
CA SER A 275 -1.77 2.16 -11.19
C SER A 275 -1.49 0.68 -10.95
N ALA A 276 -2.33 -0.01 -10.16
CA ALA A 276 -2.22 -1.45 -9.92
C ALA A 276 -2.41 -2.28 -11.21
N LEU A 277 -3.16 -1.76 -12.20
CA LEU A 277 -3.32 -2.44 -13.49
C LEU A 277 -2.16 -2.18 -14.46
N VAL A 278 -1.66 -0.93 -14.48
CA VAL A 278 -0.83 -0.40 -15.57
C VAL A 278 0.66 -0.53 -15.23
N ASP A 279 1.08 -1.78 -15.05
CA ASP A 279 2.49 -2.16 -14.85
C ASP A 279 3.28 -2.19 -16.19
N ALA A 280 4.58 -2.45 -16.11
CA ALA A 280 5.44 -2.50 -17.30
C ALA A 280 5.01 -3.57 -18.33
N PRO A 281 4.71 -4.83 -17.95
CA PRO A 281 4.15 -5.83 -18.86
C PRO A 281 2.86 -5.38 -19.56
N PHE A 282 1.91 -4.81 -18.83
CA PHE A 282 0.65 -4.32 -19.39
C PHE A 282 0.90 -3.19 -20.39
N ILE A 283 1.72 -2.19 -20.02
CA ILE A 283 2.08 -1.07 -20.91
C ILE A 283 2.71 -1.56 -22.22
N ALA A 284 3.61 -2.54 -22.13
CA ALA A 284 4.24 -3.13 -23.31
C ALA A 284 3.22 -3.84 -24.20
N ALA A 285 2.26 -4.55 -23.59
CA ALA A 285 1.25 -5.33 -24.30
C ALA A 285 0.18 -4.47 -24.99
N ILE A 286 -0.28 -3.36 -24.37
CA ILE A 286 -1.32 -2.51 -24.97
C ILE A 286 -0.84 -1.68 -26.16
N GLY A 287 0.48 -1.47 -26.30
CA GLY A 287 1.08 -0.81 -27.46
C GLY A 287 0.51 0.59 -27.73
N ALA A 288 -0.03 0.81 -28.93
CA ALA A 288 -0.55 2.11 -29.35
C ALA A 288 -1.71 2.63 -28.48
N ALA A 289 -2.47 1.73 -27.84
CA ALA A 289 -3.54 2.09 -26.90
C ALA A 289 -3.01 2.84 -25.65
N GLY A 290 -1.70 2.83 -25.42
CA GLY A 290 -1.06 3.68 -24.42
C GLY A 290 -1.37 5.18 -24.62
N ALA A 291 -1.51 5.65 -25.87
CA ALA A 291 -1.87 7.04 -26.14
C ALA A 291 -3.24 7.42 -25.54
N SER A 292 -4.18 6.49 -25.48
CA SER A 292 -5.51 6.67 -24.89
C SER A 292 -5.56 6.38 -23.39
N THR A 293 -4.44 6.00 -22.76
CA THR A 293 -4.41 5.51 -21.38
C THR A 293 -4.05 6.60 -20.36
N TYR A 294 -4.91 6.75 -19.35
CA TYR A 294 -4.85 7.74 -18.27
C TYR A 294 -4.78 7.03 -16.92
N VAL A 295 -3.76 7.35 -16.13
CA VAL A 295 -3.50 6.63 -14.87
C VAL A 295 -3.36 7.62 -13.73
N THR A 296 -3.79 7.22 -12.54
CA THR A 296 -3.43 7.90 -11.29
C THR A 296 -2.50 7.01 -10.48
N ARG A 297 -1.51 7.59 -9.81
CA ARG A 297 -0.64 6.88 -8.85
C ARG A 297 -0.64 7.60 -7.51
N PRO A 298 -0.46 6.89 -6.39
CA PRO A 298 -0.27 7.47 -5.05
C PRO A 298 1.12 8.09 -4.86
N VAL A 299 1.76 8.56 -5.93
CA VAL A 299 3.06 9.24 -5.91
C VAL A 299 3.02 10.44 -6.85
N LEU A 300 3.74 11.51 -6.49
CA LEU A 300 4.00 12.66 -7.33
C LEU A 300 5.34 12.53 -8.05
N GLY A 301 5.58 13.39 -9.05
CA GLY A 301 6.93 13.64 -9.51
C GLY A 301 7.76 14.29 -8.41
N LEU A 302 9.03 13.91 -8.28
CA LEU A 302 9.93 14.36 -7.19
C LEU A 302 9.91 15.87 -6.95
N ARG A 303 9.84 16.66 -8.03
CA ARG A 303 9.85 18.13 -7.96
C ARG A 303 8.61 18.74 -7.30
N ASP A 304 7.52 18.01 -7.25
CA ASP A 304 6.24 18.47 -6.71
C ASP A 304 6.09 18.13 -5.22
N TYR A 305 7.09 17.45 -4.62
CA TYR A 305 7.17 17.30 -3.18
C TYR A 305 7.80 18.52 -2.49
N PRO A 306 7.54 18.71 -1.18
CA PRO A 306 8.10 19.79 -0.39
C PRO A 306 9.62 19.84 -0.35
N SER A 307 10.18 20.97 0.10
CA SER A 307 11.64 21.20 0.12
C SER A 307 12.50 20.14 0.83
N PRO A 308 12.02 19.45 1.90
CA PRO A 308 12.73 18.32 2.49
C PRO A 308 13.01 17.17 1.50
N ALA A 309 12.12 16.90 0.54
CA ALA A 309 12.32 15.87 -0.48
C ALA A 309 13.59 16.14 -1.31
N ARG A 310 13.84 17.40 -1.68
CA ARG A 310 15.07 17.79 -2.39
C ARG A 310 16.34 17.55 -1.58
N ARG A 311 16.28 17.67 -0.24
CA ARG A 311 17.43 17.33 0.62
C ARG A 311 17.67 15.82 0.64
N PHE A 312 16.59 15.04 0.75
CA PHE A 312 16.64 13.60 0.64
C PHE A 312 17.24 13.14 -0.70
N GLU A 313 16.75 13.66 -1.83
CA GLU A 313 17.22 13.28 -3.17
C GLU A 313 18.73 13.43 -3.31
N ARG A 314 19.30 14.56 -2.85
CA ARG A 314 20.76 14.76 -2.88
C ARG A 314 21.52 13.78 -2.00
N GLN A 315 21.01 13.48 -0.80
CA GLN A 315 21.63 12.51 0.09
C GLN A 315 21.56 11.10 -0.49
N PHE A 316 20.44 10.76 -1.12
CA PHE A 316 20.21 9.49 -1.78
C PHE A 316 21.18 9.31 -2.96
N GLU A 317 21.25 10.28 -3.87
CA GLU A 317 22.19 10.29 -5.00
C GLU A 317 23.64 10.19 -4.53
N GLN A 318 24.03 10.98 -3.52
CA GLN A 318 25.38 10.94 -2.96
C GLN A 318 25.73 9.55 -2.41
N ARG A 319 24.74 8.83 -1.85
CA ARG A 319 24.95 7.56 -1.17
C ARG A 319 24.90 6.35 -2.09
N TYR A 320 24.00 6.38 -3.08
CA TYR A 320 23.66 5.23 -3.92
C TYR A 320 24.06 5.41 -5.38
N GLY A 321 24.47 6.62 -5.79
CA GLY A 321 24.98 6.90 -7.14
C GLY A 321 23.89 7.05 -8.21
N THR A 322 22.61 7.00 -7.81
CA THR A 322 21.45 7.11 -8.70
C THR A 322 20.41 8.03 -8.08
N ALA A 323 19.62 8.70 -8.93
CA ALA A 323 18.44 9.43 -8.47
C ALA A 323 17.40 8.43 -7.91
N PRO A 324 16.70 8.76 -6.81
CA PRO A 324 15.67 7.89 -6.27
C PRO A 324 14.42 7.87 -7.15
N GLN A 325 13.69 6.75 -7.15
CA GLN A 325 12.28 6.73 -7.50
C GLN A 325 11.44 7.45 -6.40
N PRO A 326 10.26 8.01 -6.72
CA PRO A 326 9.39 8.67 -5.72
C PRO A 326 9.05 7.81 -4.50
N GLU A 327 8.92 6.49 -4.68
CA GLU A 327 8.65 5.51 -3.63
C GLU A 327 9.70 5.52 -2.52
N ALA A 328 10.95 5.90 -2.82
CA ALA A 328 12.02 6.05 -1.84
C ALA A 328 11.67 7.04 -0.71
N LEU A 329 10.89 8.09 -1.03
CA LEU A 329 10.42 9.07 -0.05
C LEU A 329 9.49 8.43 0.99
N TYR A 330 8.65 7.47 0.58
CA TYR A 330 7.73 6.76 1.47
C TYR A 330 8.49 5.81 2.39
N GLY A 331 9.50 5.11 1.88
CA GLY A 331 10.39 4.30 2.72
C GLY A 331 11.17 5.14 3.75
N TYR A 332 11.71 6.28 3.32
CA TYR A 332 12.40 7.23 4.19
C TYR A 332 11.48 7.78 5.28
N GLU A 333 10.27 8.19 4.91
CA GLU A 333 9.31 8.76 5.85
C GLU A 333 8.72 7.71 6.80
N ALA A 334 8.46 6.48 6.33
CA ALA A 334 7.96 5.39 7.17
C ALA A 334 8.95 5.08 8.31
N MET A 335 10.24 4.99 7.98
CA MET A 335 11.29 4.83 8.99
C MET A 335 11.33 6.02 9.95
N ASN A 336 11.31 7.27 9.47
CA ASN A 336 11.35 8.44 10.36
C ASN A 336 10.11 8.55 11.27
N ALA A 337 8.95 8.15 10.79
CA ALA A 337 7.71 8.13 11.57
C ALA A 337 7.80 7.07 12.69
N VAL A 338 8.27 5.86 12.38
CA VAL A 338 8.50 4.80 13.36
C VAL A 338 9.58 5.20 14.38
N LEU A 339 10.72 5.75 13.94
CA LEU A 339 11.77 6.22 14.85
C LEU A 339 11.27 7.36 15.75
N GLY A 340 10.38 8.23 15.24
CA GLY A 340 9.71 9.26 16.02
C GLY A 340 8.80 8.69 17.11
N ALA A 341 8.01 7.66 16.79
CA ALA A 341 7.14 6.98 17.74
C ALA A 341 7.94 6.23 18.82
N ILE A 342 9.00 5.53 18.43
CA ILE A 342 9.95 4.88 19.36
C ILE A 342 10.54 5.92 20.32
N LYS A 343 10.91 7.09 19.80
CA LYS A 343 11.48 8.18 20.61
C LYS A 343 10.47 8.67 21.64
N ALA A 344 9.25 8.99 21.22
CA ALA A 344 8.22 9.48 22.12
C ALA A 344 7.87 8.46 23.21
N ALA A 345 7.73 7.18 22.83
CA ALA A 345 7.46 6.10 23.76
C ALA A 345 8.61 5.89 24.76
N ALA A 346 9.87 5.97 24.30
CA ALA A 346 11.05 5.89 25.16
C ALA A 346 11.19 7.09 26.10
N GLU A 347 10.78 8.29 25.67
CA GLU A 347 10.77 9.48 26.52
C GLU A 347 9.71 9.37 27.62
N GLU A 348 8.56 8.77 27.33
CA GLU A 348 7.50 8.50 28.31
C GLU A 348 7.89 7.38 29.28
N SER A 349 8.49 6.29 28.80
CA SER A 349 8.91 5.16 29.64
C SER A 349 10.14 5.48 30.52
N GLY A 350 10.96 6.45 30.11
CA GLY A 350 12.17 6.83 30.83
C GLY A 350 13.15 5.66 30.95
N ASP A 351 13.40 5.20 32.18
CA ASP A 351 14.30 4.07 32.43
C ASP A 351 13.62 2.69 32.30
N ASP A 352 12.29 2.63 32.28
CA ASP A 352 11.54 1.39 32.14
C ASP A 352 11.73 0.77 30.74
N PRO A 353 11.56 -0.58 30.62
CA PRO A 353 11.59 -1.25 29.33
C PRO A 353 10.59 -0.64 28.34
N LEU A 354 10.99 -0.50 27.07
CA LEU A 354 10.13 0.06 26.03
C LEU A 354 9.05 -0.95 25.64
N ASP A 355 7.79 -0.54 25.70
CA ASP A 355 6.65 -1.37 25.31
C ASP A 355 6.23 -1.13 23.84
N ARG A 356 5.90 -2.20 23.13
CA ARG A 356 5.39 -2.13 21.74
C ARG A 356 4.06 -1.40 21.68
N ALA A 357 3.20 -1.59 22.67
CA ALA A 357 1.90 -0.92 22.75
C ALA A 357 2.06 0.61 22.86
N ASP A 358 3.10 1.08 23.56
CA ASP A 358 3.42 2.50 23.63
C ASP A 358 3.90 3.04 22.28
N VAL A 359 4.72 2.28 21.55
CA VAL A 359 5.13 2.67 20.18
C VAL A 359 3.92 2.74 19.25
N VAL A 360 2.99 1.77 19.32
CA VAL A 360 1.74 1.81 18.54
C VAL A 360 0.91 3.04 18.90
N ARG A 361 0.72 3.32 20.20
CA ARG A 361 -0.04 4.48 20.69
C ARG A 361 0.57 5.80 20.21
N GLU A 362 1.87 5.98 20.40
CA GLU A 362 2.60 7.19 19.98
C GLU A 362 2.57 7.38 18.47
N PHE A 363 2.73 6.30 17.71
CA PHE A 363 2.59 6.37 16.25
C PHE A 363 1.17 6.83 15.86
N ARG A 364 0.12 6.27 16.47
CA ARG A 364 -1.26 6.66 16.15
C ARG A 364 -1.62 8.09 16.57
N ALA A 365 -0.93 8.65 17.55
CA ALA A 365 -1.09 10.05 17.98
C ALA A 365 -0.23 11.03 17.17
N THR A 366 0.57 10.53 16.22
CA THR A 366 1.59 11.31 15.53
C THR A 366 1.00 12.33 14.57
N ARG A 367 1.48 13.58 14.70
CA ARG A 367 1.38 14.64 13.71
C ARG A 367 2.78 15.05 13.30
N ARG A 368 3.04 15.12 12.00
CA ARG A 368 4.36 15.39 11.44
C ARG A 368 4.29 16.55 10.47
N ASP A 369 5.14 17.54 10.71
CA ASP A 369 5.23 18.73 9.90
C ASP A 369 6.53 18.73 9.09
N ASP A 370 6.49 19.37 7.91
CA ASP A 370 7.66 19.63 7.07
C ASP A 370 8.47 18.34 6.74
N THR A 371 7.75 17.26 6.45
CA THR A 371 8.33 15.96 6.03
C THR A 371 8.66 15.92 4.54
N VAL A 372 9.27 14.83 4.08
CA VAL A 372 9.52 14.62 2.64
C VAL A 372 8.22 14.42 1.83
N LEU A 373 7.11 14.03 2.47
CA LEU A 373 5.79 13.89 1.85
C LEU A 373 4.91 15.14 2.04
N GLY A 374 5.27 16.02 2.98
CA GLY A 374 4.45 17.14 3.46
C GLY A 374 3.95 16.95 4.89
N SER A 375 3.21 17.93 5.39
CA SER A 375 2.61 17.84 6.73
C SER A 375 1.43 16.87 6.73
N TYR A 376 1.40 15.95 7.69
CA TYR A 376 0.32 14.98 7.84
C TYR A 376 0.09 14.58 9.30
N GLU A 377 -1.04 13.93 9.55
CA GLU A 377 -1.35 13.26 10.80
C GLU A 377 -1.84 11.85 10.52
N ILE A 378 -1.66 10.94 11.48
CA ILE A 378 -2.23 9.60 11.43
C ILE A 378 -3.72 9.69 11.80
N LEU A 379 -4.59 9.30 10.88
CA LEU A 379 -6.02 9.23 11.11
C LEU A 379 -6.36 8.02 11.97
N ARG A 380 -7.53 8.07 12.64
CA ARG A 380 -8.04 6.96 13.44
C ARG A 380 -8.14 5.65 12.65
N SER A 381 -8.28 5.69 11.32
CA SER A 381 -8.31 4.50 10.47
C SER A 381 -6.96 3.79 10.38
N GLY A 382 -5.84 4.52 10.52
CA GLY A 382 -4.49 4.09 10.15
C GLY A 382 -3.97 4.73 8.86
N ASP A 383 -4.82 5.43 8.11
CA ASP A 383 -4.36 6.23 6.95
C ASP A 383 -3.71 7.53 7.41
N ILE A 384 -2.89 8.16 6.57
CA ILE A 384 -2.50 9.55 6.77
C ILE A 384 -3.52 10.54 6.18
N SER A 385 -3.48 11.78 6.64
CA SER A 385 -4.34 12.86 6.14
C SER A 385 -3.98 13.37 4.74
N LEU A 386 -2.80 13.05 4.21
CA LEU A 386 -2.42 13.39 2.84
C LEU A 386 -3.20 12.57 1.81
N ARG A 387 -3.59 13.23 0.72
CA ARG A 387 -4.35 12.65 -0.39
C ARG A 387 -3.72 13.08 -1.71
N LEU A 388 -2.40 12.89 -1.81
CA LEU A 388 -1.61 13.30 -2.95
C LEU A 388 -1.63 12.20 -4.01
N PHE A 389 -2.05 12.56 -5.23
CA PHE A 389 -2.02 11.66 -6.37
C PHE A 389 -1.39 12.37 -7.57
N GLY A 390 -0.57 11.66 -8.32
CA GLY A 390 -0.09 12.13 -9.61
C GLY A 390 -1.01 11.66 -10.73
N ALA A 391 -1.22 12.53 -11.71
CA ALA A 391 -1.75 12.17 -13.03
C ALA A 391 -0.61 11.68 -13.91
N TYR A 392 -0.80 10.52 -14.52
CA TYR A 392 0.15 9.86 -15.41
C TYR A 392 -0.49 9.57 -16.77
N ARG A 393 0.34 9.47 -17.80
CA ARG A 393 -0.01 9.05 -19.16
C ARG A 393 0.99 8.01 -19.64
N VAL A 394 0.53 7.05 -20.43
CA VAL A 394 1.46 6.15 -21.14
C VAL A 394 1.97 6.88 -22.38
N SER A 395 3.29 7.07 -22.46
CA SER A 395 3.94 7.77 -23.56
C SER A 395 5.30 7.16 -23.83
N GLY A 396 5.53 6.73 -25.07
CA GLY A 396 6.79 6.09 -25.48
C GLY A 396 7.01 4.73 -24.81
N GLY A 397 5.94 3.97 -24.53
CA GLY A 397 6.03 2.67 -23.85
C GLY A 397 6.31 2.77 -22.35
N GLU A 398 6.18 3.94 -21.75
CA GLU A 398 6.44 4.17 -20.32
C GLU A 398 5.33 4.99 -19.68
N LEU A 399 5.11 4.76 -18.39
CA LEU A 399 4.20 5.57 -17.59
C LEU A 399 4.89 6.87 -17.16
N ARG A 400 4.43 8.01 -17.65
CA ARG A 400 5.05 9.32 -17.42
C ARG A 400 4.18 10.20 -16.55
N TYR A 401 4.81 10.78 -15.53
CA TYR A 401 4.18 11.80 -14.68
C TYR A 401 3.84 13.04 -15.51
N VAL A 402 2.62 13.54 -15.33
CA VAL A 402 2.14 14.77 -16.00
C VAL A 402 2.08 15.92 -15.01
N ARG A 403 1.37 15.73 -13.89
CA ARG A 403 1.14 16.76 -12.87
C ARG A 403 0.57 16.16 -11.59
N ALA A 404 0.61 16.93 -10.51
CA ALA A 404 -0.14 16.62 -9.31
C ALA A 404 -1.63 16.82 -9.55
N LEU A 405 -2.45 15.99 -8.90
CA LEU A 405 -3.88 16.20 -8.79
C LEU A 405 -4.15 16.84 -7.44
N ASP A 406 -4.78 18.01 -7.47
CA ASP A 406 -5.30 18.62 -6.25
C ASP A 406 -6.29 17.64 -5.60
N GLY A 407 -6.06 17.32 -4.33
CA GLY A 407 -6.98 16.47 -3.57
C GLY A 407 -8.40 17.02 -3.63
N PRO A 408 -9.44 16.16 -3.62
CA PRO A 408 -10.81 16.64 -3.56
C PRO A 408 -10.98 17.58 -2.35
N PRO A 409 -11.81 18.63 -2.43
CA PRO A 409 -12.16 19.39 -1.25
C PRO A 409 -12.66 18.42 -0.17
N PRO A 410 -12.42 18.70 1.13
CA PRO A 410 -12.90 17.85 2.19
C PRO A 410 -14.41 17.62 1.99
N VAL A 411 -14.78 16.35 1.80
CA VAL A 411 -16.18 15.94 1.70
C VAL A 411 -16.79 16.23 3.08
N SER A 412 -17.80 17.10 3.10
CA SER A 412 -18.53 17.52 4.30
C SER A 412 -19.27 16.39 4.97
#